data_AF-A0A1H0D4S1-F1
#
_entry.id   AF-A0A1H0D4S1-F1
#
_cell.length_a   1.000
_cell.length_b   1.000
_cell.length_c   1.000
_cell.angle_alpha   90.00
_cell.angle_beta   90.00
_cell.angle_gamma   90.00
#
_symmetry.space_group_name_H-M   'P 1'
#
loop_
_entity.id
_entity.type
_entity.pdbx_description
1 polymer ?
#
loop_
_entity_poly.entity_id
_entity_poly.type
_entity_poly.pdbx_seq_one_letter_code
_entity_poly.pdbx_strand_id
1 'polypeptide(L)'
;MTAPHRAHGRKPGVARRTALGAALLGLGGSGAALLAGCVADQKAEKPVLYLYPVTATDLTVRLDYDGQLTHLYPDAPTSDGRVEWEVTASPNGVLTDSSGRTYPYLFWEGHPRRTLTQDAGTVVAAAEANQFLESLADATGLNDSEATDLITYWAPRLAARERALVTVATEGYATMARYTFSDAAGQEIIPDVVIRLFLVIGPVPNDPVSEQKLPVPPRRTGFTVVEWGGTEL
;
A
#
# COMPACT_ATOMS: atom_id res chain seq x y z
N MET A 1 43.10 31.15 47.58
CA MET A 1 42.99 32.17 48.64
C MET A 1 41.66 32.88 48.43
N THR A 2 40.70 33.00 49.33
CA THR A 2 40.48 32.56 50.72
C THR A 2 39.00 32.89 50.97
N ALA A 3 38.21 31.92 51.45
CA ALA A 3 37.00 32.21 52.24
C ALA A 3 37.45 32.73 53.63
N PRO A 4 36.62 33.26 54.56
CA PRO A 4 35.35 32.69 55.10
C PRO A 4 34.28 33.79 55.37
N HIS A 5 33.05 33.59 55.90
CA HIS A 5 32.69 33.00 57.19
C HIS A 5 31.18 32.71 57.32
N ARG A 6 30.89 31.59 58.00
CA ARG A 6 29.61 31.06 58.51
C ARG A 6 29.05 31.82 59.71
N ALA A 7 27.74 31.66 59.97
CA ALA A 7 27.16 31.15 61.24
C ALA A 7 25.71 30.65 60.99
N HIS A 8 25.36 29.36 61.16
CA HIS A 8 24.87 28.68 62.38
C HIS A 8 23.65 29.39 63.02
N GLY A 9 22.47 28.81 63.27
CA GLY A 9 21.96 27.43 63.24
C GLY A 9 21.09 27.18 64.50
N ARG A 10 19.89 26.59 64.39
CA ARG A 10 19.31 25.66 65.40
C ARG A 10 17.95 25.07 64.96
N LYS A 11 17.80 23.79 65.27
CA LYS A 11 16.68 22.83 65.07
C LYS A 11 15.61 22.96 66.20
N PRO A 12 14.74 21.95 66.46
CA PRO A 12 13.58 21.45 65.71
C PRO A 12 12.30 21.43 66.59
N GLY A 13 11.15 21.06 66.03
CA GLY A 13 9.95 20.73 66.80
C GLY A 13 9.06 19.73 66.07
N VAL A 14 9.05 18.48 66.56
CA VAL A 14 8.06 17.45 66.20
C VAL A 14 6.88 17.58 67.17
N ALA A 15 5.65 17.62 66.66
CA ALA A 15 4.46 17.31 67.42
C ALA A 15 3.48 16.50 66.55
N ARG A 16 2.73 15.61 67.22
CA ARG A 16 2.08 14.39 66.74
C ARG A 16 0.55 14.57 66.79
N ARG A 17 -0.16 13.78 65.96
CA ARG A 17 -1.59 13.34 66.06
C ARG A 17 -2.62 14.41 65.67
N THR A 18 -3.74 14.12 64.99
CA THR A 18 -4.71 13.01 65.08
C THR A 18 -5.49 12.85 63.76
N ALA A 19 -5.95 11.63 63.48
CA ALA A 19 -6.87 11.28 62.40
C ALA A 19 -8.32 11.71 62.70
N LEU A 20 -9.12 11.99 61.67
CA LEU A 20 -10.58 11.75 61.64
C LEU A 20 -11.04 11.64 60.17
N GLY A 21 -11.82 10.61 59.88
CA GLY A 21 -12.16 10.17 58.54
C GLY A 21 -13.24 10.97 57.83
N ALA A 22 -13.39 10.72 56.53
CA ALA A 22 -14.58 11.05 55.77
C ALA A 22 -14.78 10.00 54.67
N ALA A 23 -16.05 9.66 54.48
CA ALA A 23 -16.58 8.48 53.82
C ALA A 23 -16.53 8.52 52.28
N LEU A 24 -16.49 7.32 51.70
CA LEU A 24 -16.77 7.00 50.29
C LEU A 24 -18.27 7.17 49.98
N LEU A 25 -18.59 7.96 48.96
CA LEU A 25 -19.75 7.85 48.04
C LEU A 25 -19.29 8.59 46.77
N GLY A 26 -18.90 7.93 45.68
CA GLY A 26 -19.81 7.16 44.84
C GLY A 26 -20.28 8.04 43.66
N LEU A 27 -19.40 8.32 42.70
CA LEU A 27 -19.79 8.78 41.37
C LEU A 27 -19.18 7.81 40.37
N GLY A 28 -20.01 6.88 39.90
CA GLY A 28 -19.71 5.97 38.82
C GLY A 28 -19.56 6.74 37.52
N GLY A 29 -18.34 7.20 37.25
CA GLY A 29 -17.86 7.48 35.90
C GLY A 29 -16.91 6.34 35.55
N SER A 30 -17.38 5.34 34.83
CA SER A 30 -16.48 4.36 34.20
C SER A 30 -16.81 4.35 32.74
N GLY A 31 -15.83 4.85 31.99
CA GLY A 31 -15.93 5.22 30.60
C GLY A 31 -16.38 4.07 29.73
N ALA A 32 -17.16 4.41 28.72
CA ALA A 32 -17.13 3.67 27.48
C ALA A 32 -15.68 3.67 26.99
N ALA A 33 -14.96 2.58 27.23
CA ALA A 33 -13.72 2.30 26.55
C ALA A 33 -14.09 2.11 25.07
N LEU A 34 -13.92 3.16 24.27
CA LEU A 34 -13.81 3.02 22.83
C LEU A 34 -12.61 2.11 22.60
N LEU A 35 -12.90 0.85 22.27
CA LEU A 35 -11.93 -0.02 21.62
C LEU A 35 -11.60 0.68 20.30
N ALA A 36 -10.55 1.49 20.31
CA ALA A 36 -9.84 1.85 19.10
C ALA A 36 -9.37 0.51 18.53
N GLY A 37 -10.15 -0.06 17.61
CA GLY A 37 -9.72 -1.20 16.82
C GLY A 37 -8.37 -0.83 16.23
N CYS A 38 -7.37 -1.68 16.41
CA CYS A 38 -6.10 -1.54 15.70
C CYS A 38 -6.44 -1.42 14.22
N VAL A 39 -6.27 -0.23 13.66
CA VAL A 39 -6.29 -0.06 12.21
C VAL A 39 -5.08 -0.85 11.73
N ALA A 40 -5.30 -1.91 10.95
CA ALA A 40 -4.21 -2.67 10.36
C ALA A 40 -3.33 -1.68 9.57
N ASP A 41 -2.03 -1.63 9.88
CA ASP A 41 -1.08 -0.76 9.19
C ASP A 41 -0.77 -1.39 7.83
N GLN A 42 -1.60 -1.05 6.84
CA GLN A 42 -1.40 -1.51 5.47
C GLN A 42 -0.39 -0.60 4.78
N LYS A 43 0.47 -1.19 3.96
CA LYS A 43 1.34 -0.46 3.03
C LYS A 43 1.12 -1.01 1.63
N ALA A 44 0.87 -0.14 0.66
CA ALA A 44 0.91 -0.51 -0.74
C ALA A 44 2.37 -0.74 -1.15
N GLU A 45 2.66 -1.98 -1.55
CA GLU A 45 3.98 -2.51 -1.85
C GLU A 45 4.08 -2.98 -3.30
N LYS A 46 5.10 -2.46 -3.97
CA LYS A 46 5.37 -2.68 -5.40
C LYS A 46 4.17 -2.49 -6.35
N PRO A 47 3.31 -1.46 -6.21
CA PRO A 47 2.66 -0.89 -7.38
C PRO A 47 3.67 -0.60 -8.50
N VAL A 48 3.56 -1.31 -9.61
CA VAL A 48 4.30 -1.05 -10.85
C VAL A 48 3.33 -0.85 -11.99
N LEU A 49 3.56 0.18 -12.80
CA LEU A 49 2.70 0.61 -13.89
C LEU A 49 3.44 0.48 -15.24
N TYR A 50 2.93 -0.40 -16.09
CA TYR A 50 3.40 -0.61 -17.46
C TYR A 50 2.48 0.10 -18.45
N LEU A 51 3.05 0.68 -19.50
CA LEU A 51 2.33 1.47 -20.51
C LEU A 51 2.67 0.93 -21.90
N TYR A 52 1.65 0.53 -22.64
CA TYR A 52 1.77 -0.06 -23.98
C TYR A 52 0.92 0.70 -25.00
N PRO A 53 1.35 1.89 -25.46
CA PRO A 53 0.65 2.61 -26.51
C PRO A 53 0.82 1.91 -27.88
N VAL A 54 -0.05 2.23 -28.84
CA VAL A 54 0.02 1.65 -30.20
C VAL A 54 1.26 2.14 -30.97
N THR A 55 1.62 3.41 -30.74
CA THR A 55 2.83 4.06 -31.28
C THR A 55 3.58 4.73 -30.14
N ALA A 56 4.87 5.01 -30.33
CA ALA A 56 5.63 5.77 -29.33
C ALA A 56 4.90 7.09 -29.02
N THR A 57 4.63 7.34 -27.73
CA THR A 57 3.76 8.43 -27.29
C THR A 57 4.36 9.11 -26.08
N ASP A 58 4.48 10.44 -26.12
CA ASP A 58 4.82 11.24 -24.96
C ASP A 58 3.61 11.32 -24.03
N LEU A 59 3.80 10.91 -22.78
CA LEU A 59 2.76 10.80 -21.77
C LEU A 59 3.17 11.55 -20.52
N THR A 60 2.25 12.39 -20.04
CA THR A 60 2.21 12.79 -18.64
C THR A 60 1.31 11.80 -17.89
N VAL A 61 1.88 11.09 -16.93
CA VAL A 61 1.19 10.10 -16.09
C VAL A 61 1.02 10.69 -14.71
N ARG A 62 -0.22 10.89 -14.28
CA ARG A 62 -0.53 11.38 -12.93
C ARG A 62 -1.14 10.26 -12.11
N LEU A 63 -0.65 10.08 -10.89
CA LEU A 63 -1.28 9.28 -9.85
C LEU A 63 -1.83 10.22 -8.78
N ASP A 64 -3.10 10.04 -8.43
CA ASP A 64 -3.75 10.63 -7.26
C ASP A 64 -4.04 9.50 -6.26
N TYR A 65 -3.17 9.39 -5.25
CA TYR A 65 -3.26 8.35 -4.23
C TYR A 65 -3.90 8.88 -2.95
N ASP A 66 -4.97 8.23 -2.49
CA ASP A 66 -5.61 8.49 -1.20
C ASP A 66 -4.79 7.89 -0.05
N GLY A 67 -3.64 8.51 0.20
CA GLY A 67 -2.60 7.98 1.06
C GLY A 67 -1.41 8.90 1.15
N GLN A 68 -0.34 8.37 1.74
CA GLN A 68 0.97 8.99 1.76
C GLN A 68 1.93 8.15 0.94
N LEU A 69 2.49 8.72 -0.12
CA LEU A 69 3.57 8.10 -0.89
C LEU A 69 4.85 8.04 -0.05
N THR A 70 5.52 6.89 -0.06
CA THR A 70 6.76 6.65 0.69
C THR A 70 7.97 6.42 -0.20
N HIS A 71 7.75 5.88 -1.40
CA HIS A 71 8.82 5.68 -2.36
C HIS A 71 8.27 5.79 -3.79
N LEU A 72 9.12 6.24 -4.71
CA LEU A 72 8.79 6.46 -6.11
C LEU A 72 10.02 6.13 -6.95
N TYR A 73 9.80 5.60 -8.14
CA TYR A 73 10.84 5.47 -9.14
C TYR A 73 10.24 5.46 -10.54
N PRO A 74 10.75 6.26 -11.49
CA PRO A 74 11.77 7.30 -11.33
C PRO A 74 11.34 8.41 -10.34
N ASP A 75 12.31 9.22 -9.91
CA ASP A 75 12.02 10.42 -9.11
C ASP A 75 11.12 11.36 -9.91
N ALA A 76 10.09 11.89 -9.25
CA ALA A 76 9.09 12.74 -9.88
C ALA A 76 8.57 13.81 -8.90
N PRO A 77 8.06 14.95 -9.40
CA PRO A 77 7.37 15.94 -8.57
C PRO A 77 6.22 15.31 -7.78
N THR A 78 6.16 15.61 -6.49
CA THR A 78 5.12 15.12 -5.59
C THR A 78 4.45 16.25 -4.81
N SER A 79 3.14 16.14 -4.62
CA SER A 79 2.38 17.05 -3.77
C SER A 79 1.15 16.34 -3.22
N ASP A 80 1.04 16.23 -1.91
CA ASP A 80 -0.16 15.76 -1.20
C ASP A 80 -0.78 14.45 -1.77
N GLY A 81 0.04 13.39 -1.87
CA GLY A 81 -0.40 12.09 -2.41
C GLY A 81 -0.48 12.02 -3.93
N ARG A 82 -0.13 13.11 -4.63
CA ARG A 82 -0.07 13.17 -6.09
C ARG A 82 1.35 13.13 -6.60
N VAL A 83 1.54 12.44 -7.72
CA VAL A 83 2.81 12.36 -8.44
C VAL A 83 2.56 12.46 -9.93
N GLU A 84 3.51 13.08 -10.64
CA GLU A 84 3.45 13.29 -12.07
C GLU A 84 4.76 12.86 -12.74
N TRP A 85 4.70 11.86 -13.62
CA TRP A 85 5.82 11.46 -14.46
C TRP A 85 5.62 11.94 -15.89
N GLU A 86 6.70 12.39 -16.53
CA GLU A 86 6.74 12.66 -17.96
C GLU A 86 7.66 11.63 -18.62
N VAL A 87 7.11 10.84 -19.53
CA VAL A 87 7.85 9.76 -20.21
C VAL A 87 7.40 9.62 -21.66
N THR A 88 8.30 9.23 -22.55
CA THR A 88 7.93 8.64 -23.83
C THR A 88 7.71 7.14 -23.63
N ALA A 89 6.48 6.68 -23.77
CA ALA A 89 6.15 5.25 -23.71
C ALA A 89 6.23 4.63 -25.11
N SER A 90 6.98 3.53 -25.24
CA SER A 90 7.10 2.77 -26.49
C SER A 90 6.13 1.58 -26.52
N PRO A 91 5.69 1.10 -27.70
CA PRO A 91 4.76 -0.04 -27.80
C PRO A 91 5.27 -1.34 -27.18
N ASN A 92 6.58 -1.48 -26.99
CA ASN A 92 7.20 -2.61 -26.31
C ASN A 92 7.25 -2.48 -24.78
N GLY A 93 6.66 -1.44 -24.20
CA GLY A 93 6.63 -1.19 -22.75
C GLY A 93 7.82 -0.39 -22.20
N VAL A 94 8.82 -0.06 -23.02
CA VAL A 94 9.95 0.75 -22.57
C VAL A 94 9.51 2.21 -22.41
N LEU A 95 9.73 2.76 -21.22
CA LEU A 95 9.53 4.17 -20.90
C LEU A 95 10.87 4.89 -20.98
N THR A 96 10.90 6.08 -21.56
CA THR A 96 12.12 6.90 -21.66
C THR A 96 11.87 8.28 -21.05
N ASP A 97 12.75 8.74 -20.16
CA ASP A 97 12.66 10.10 -19.61
C ASP A 97 13.34 11.14 -20.53
N SER A 98 13.23 12.41 -20.17
CA SER A 98 13.83 13.53 -20.91
C SER A 98 15.37 13.51 -20.94
N SER A 99 16.01 12.74 -20.05
CA SER A 99 17.46 12.52 -20.04
C SER A 99 17.91 11.37 -20.95
N GLY A 100 16.97 10.62 -21.52
CA GLY A 100 17.23 9.44 -22.35
C GLY A 100 17.40 8.15 -21.56
N ARG A 101 17.15 8.15 -20.24
CA ARG A 101 17.19 6.93 -19.43
C ARG A 101 15.92 6.13 -19.67
N THR A 102 16.06 4.81 -19.63
CA THR A 102 14.96 3.89 -19.89
C THR A 102 14.53 3.13 -18.64
N TYR A 103 13.24 2.82 -18.58
CA TYR A 103 12.59 2.13 -17.48
C TYR A 103 11.58 1.10 -18.02
N PRO A 104 11.45 -0.06 -17.37
CA PRO A 104 10.44 -1.05 -17.75
C PRO A 104 9.03 -0.69 -17.27
N TYR A 105 8.92 0.15 -16.23
CA TYR A 105 7.67 0.56 -15.60
C TYR A 105 7.90 1.80 -14.70
N LEU A 106 6.81 2.47 -14.32
CA LEU A 106 6.80 3.41 -13.19
C LEU A 106 6.51 2.64 -11.90
N PHE A 107 7.04 3.07 -10.77
CA PHE A 107 6.94 2.37 -9.50
C PHE A 107 6.61 3.34 -8.36
N TRP A 108 5.80 2.90 -7.41
CA TRP A 108 5.54 3.63 -6.19
C TRP A 108 5.22 2.73 -5.00
N GLU A 109 5.33 3.26 -3.79
CA GLU A 109 4.85 2.66 -2.55
C GLU A 109 4.19 3.71 -1.68
N GLY A 110 3.30 3.31 -0.77
CA GLY A 110 2.70 4.26 0.16
C GLY A 110 1.74 3.67 1.18
N HIS A 111 1.49 4.41 2.25
CA HIS A 111 0.49 4.05 3.26
C HIS A 111 -0.88 4.58 2.83
N PRO A 112 -1.91 3.75 2.72
CA PRO A 112 -3.25 4.19 2.39
C PRO A 112 -3.91 4.88 3.58
N ARG A 113 -4.84 5.80 3.32
CA ARG A 113 -5.69 6.38 4.39
C ARG A 113 -6.77 5.42 4.88
N ARG A 114 -7.10 4.41 4.09
CA ARG A 114 -8.13 3.40 4.40
C ARG A 114 -7.61 2.00 4.11
N THR A 115 -8.08 1.03 4.88
CA THR A 115 -7.67 -0.37 4.76
C THR A 115 -8.57 -1.12 3.78
N LEU A 116 -7.98 -2.09 3.09
CA LEU A 116 -8.69 -3.11 2.32
C LEU A 116 -9.06 -4.28 3.24
N THR A 117 -10.22 -4.91 3.01
CA THR A 117 -10.70 -6.07 3.77
C THR A 117 -10.42 -7.38 3.03
N GLN A 118 -10.46 -8.50 3.75
CA GLN A 118 -10.30 -9.85 3.19
C GLN A 118 -11.57 -10.68 3.44
N ASP A 119 -12.68 -10.28 2.81
CA ASP A 119 -13.97 -10.96 2.97
C ASP A 119 -14.11 -12.22 2.07
N ALA A 120 -13.22 -12.35 1.09
CA ALA A 120 -13.14 -13.47 0.17
C ALA A 120 -11.68 -13.66 -0.29
N GLY A 121 -11.32 -14.85 -0.76
CA GLY A 121 -9.98 -15.10 -1.27
C GLY A 121 -9.67 -16.57 -1.46
N THR A 122 -8.40 -16.87 -1.68
CA THR A 122 -7.87 -18.24 -1.77
C THR A 122 -6.86 -18.45 -0.65
N VAL A 123 -6.98 -19.57 0.07
CA VAL A 123 -5.93 -19.98 1.01
C VAL A 123 -4.84 -20.71 0.24
N VAL A 124 -3.63 -20.16 0.26
CA VAL A 124 -2.48 -20.66 -0.50
C VAL A 124 -1.47 -21.25 0.47
N ALA A 125 -1.06 -22.50 0.25
CA ALA A 125 0.03 -23.11 1.01
C ALA A 125 1.40 -22.65 0.46
N ALA A 126 2.42 -22.66 1.32
CA ALA A 126 3.78 -22.24 0.94
C ALA A 126 4.29 -22.90 -0.35
N ALA A 127 4.05 -24.21 -0.50
CA ALA A 127 4.50 -25.01 -1.65
C ALA A 127 3.76 -24.69 -2.96
N GLU A 128 2.62 -24.02 -2.88
CA GLU A 128 1.73 -23.72 -4.02
C GLU A 128 1.90 -22.26 -4.49
N ALA A 129 2.70 -21.44 -3.80
CA ALA A 129 2.80 -20.00 -4.04
C ALA A 129 3.13 -19.63 -5.50
N ASN A 130 4.11 -20.29 -6.12
CA ASN A 130 4.46 -20.04 -7.53
C ASN A 130 3.29 -20.40 -8.45
N GLN A 131 2.80 -21.63 -8.38
CA GLN A 131 1.73 -22.12 -9.24
C GLN A 131 0.44 -21.29 -9.12
N PHE A 132 0.12 -20.88 -7.89
CA PHE A 132 -1.01 -19.99 -7.63
C PHE A 132 -0.85 -18.64 -8.34
N LEU A 133 0.31 -17.98 -8.19
CA LEU A 133 0.56 -16.68 -8.80
C LEU A 133 0.67 -16.76 -10.33
N GLU A 134 1.21 -17.83 -10.89
CA GLU A 134 1.20 -18.11 -12.34
C GLU A 134 -0.25 -18.19 -12.85
N SER A 135 -1.08 -19.01 -12.20
CA SER A 135 -2.49 -19.18 -12.57
C SER A 135 -3.27 -17.86 -12.44
N LEU A 136 -2.96 -17.07 -11.41
CA LEU A 136 -3.57 -15.77 -11.18
C LEU A 136 -3.15 -14.74 -12.24
N ALA A 137 -1.87 -14.72 -12.62
CA ALA A 137 -1.36 -13.85 -13.67
C ALA A 137 -2.04 -14.15 -15.02
N ASP A 138 -2.16 -15.42 -15.39
CA ASP A 138 -2.85 -15.85 -16.60
C ASP A 138 -4.34 -15.46 -16.56
N ALA A 139 -5.01 -15.75 -15.44
CA ALA A 139 -6.43 -15.44 -15.26
C ALA A 139 -6.73 -13.94 -15.28
N THR A 140 -5.75 -13.09 -14.94
CA THR A 140 -5.90 -11.63 -14.95
C THR A 140 -5.35 -10.98 -16.22
N GLY A 141 -4.72 -11.77 -17.09
CA GLY A 141 -4.26 -11.32 -18.40
C GLY A 141 -2.91 -10.61 -18.38
N LEU A 142 -2.10 -10.84 -17.34
CA LEU A 142 -0.70 -10.41 -17.33
C LEU A 142 0.10 -11.16 -18.40
N ASN A 143 1.12 -10.52 -18.96
CA ASN A 143 2.07 -11.19 -19.85
C ASN A 143 3.23 -11.80 -19.04
N ASP A 144 4.08 -12.58 -19.70
CA ASP A 144 5.20 -13.29 -19.06
C ASP A 144 6.15 -12.37 -18.26
N SER A 145 6.43 -11.16 -18.76
CA SER A 145 7.33 -10.22 -18.07
C SER A 145 6.68 -9.64 -16.81
N GLU A 146 5.44 -9.19 -16.92
CA GLU A 146 4.65 -8.66 -15.79
C GLU A 146 4.42 -9.75 -14.73
N ALA A 147 4.08 -10.97 -15.17
CA ALA A 147 3.88 -12.14 -14.32
C ALA A 147 5.19 -12.51 -13.59
N THR A 148 6.31 -12.54 -14.30
CA THR A 148 7.63 -12.80 -13.70
C THR A 148 7.93 -11.77 -12.60
N ASP A 149 7.72 -10.49 -12.85
CA ASP A 149 7.98 -9.44 -11.87
C ASP A 149 7.04 -9.54 -10.64
N LEU A 150 5.78 -9.94 -10.85
CA LEU A 150 4.78 -10.20 -9.79
C LEU A 150 5.22 -11.39 -8.93
N ILE A 151 5.50 -12.53 -9.57
CA ILE A 151 5.82 -13.82 -8.93
C ILE A 151 7.12 -13.70 -8.14
N THR A 152 8.17 -13.15 -8.74
CA THR A 152 9.48 -13.01 -8.08
C THR A 152 9.42 -12.11 -6.85
N TYR A 153 8.45 -11.19 -6.78
CA TYR A 153 8.22 -10.39 -5.58
C TYR A 153 7.31 -11.09 -4.56
N TRP A 154 6.14 -11.58 -4.96
CA TRP A 154 5.12 -12.07 -4.03
C TRP A 154 5.28 -13.53 -3.63
N ALA A 155 5.81 -14.40 -4.50
CA ALA A 155 5.92 -15.82 -4.18
C ALA A 155 6.82 -16.11 -2.97
N PRO A 156 8.02 -15.50 -2.82
CA PRO A 156 8.84 -15.70 -1.64
C PRO A 156 8.16 -15.25 -0.34
N ARG A 157 7.34 -14.19 -0.40
CA ARG A 157 6.58 -13.67 0.76
C ARG A 157 5.44 -14.60 1.16
N LEU A 158 4.72 -15.15 0.18
CA LEU A 158 3.73 -16.19 0.41
C LEU A 158 4.38 -17.46 0.99
N ALA A 159 5.51 -17.89 0.42
CA ALA A 159 6.22 -19.10 0.85
C ALA A 159 6.88 -18.98 2.24
N ALA A 160 7.14 -17.75 2.71
CA ALA A 160 7.62 -17.51 4.07
C ALA A 160 6.53 -17.77 5.14
N ARG A 161 5.26 -17.86 4.74
CA ARG A 161 4.12 -18.22 5.57
C ARG A 161 3.77 -19.68 5.33
N GLU A 162 3.39 -20.45 6.35
CA GLU A 162 2.94 -21.85 6.14
C GLU A 162 1.72 -21.90 5.20
N ARG A 163 0.77 -20.98 5.46
CA ARG A 163 -0.42 -20.72 4.65
C ARG A 163 -0.78 -19.24 4.77
N ALA A 164 -1.35 -18.67 3.71
CA ALA A 164 -1.84 -17.29 3.71
C ALA A 164 -3.20 -17.20 3.00
N LEU A 165 -4.05 -16.27 3.43
CA LEU A 165 -5.22 -15.86 2.66
C LEU A 165 -4.78 -14.79 1.66
N VAL A 166 -5.02 -15.05 0.37
CA VAL A 166 -4.78 -14.08 -0.71
C VAL A 166 -6.11 -13.61 -1.26
N THR A 167 -6.32 -12.29 -1.21
CA THR A 167 -7.51 -11.60 -1.74
C THR A 167 -7.09 -10.70 -2.90
N VAL A 168 -7.78 -10.80 -4.03
CA VAL A 168 -7.67 -9.83 -5.13
C VAL A 168 -8.62 -8.66 -4.84
N ALA A 169 -8.06 -7.51 -4.50
CA ALA A 169 -8.80 -6.33 -4.01
C ALA A 169 -8.80 -5.16 -5.00
N THR A 170 -8.72 -5.45 -6.31
CA THR A 170 -8.55 -4.44 -7.37
C THR A 170 -9.58 -3.31 -7.32
N GLU A 171 -10.87 -3.58 -7.13
CA GLU A 171 -11.92 -2.54 -7.13
C GLU A 171 -11.76 -1.57 -5.95
N GLY A 172 -11.51 -2.12 -4.75
CA GLY A 172 -11.27 -1.34 -3.54
C GLY A 172 -9.99 -0.51 -3.65
N TYR A 173 -8.95 -1.07 -4.26
CA TYR A 173 -7.68 -0.38 -4.49
C TYR A 173 -7.78 0.71 -5.58
N ALA A 174 -8.51 0.45 -6.67
CA ALA A 174 -8.63 1.40 -7.79
C ALA A 174 -9.31 2.72 -7.39
N THR A 175 -10.11 2.70 -6.34
CA THR A 175 -10.72 3.89 -5.76
C THR A 175 -9.75 4.68 -4.87
N MET A 176 -8.65 4.08 -4.40
CA MET A 176 -7.53 4.75 -3.69
C MET A 176 -6.46 5.29 -4.64
N ALA A 177 -6.07 4.52 -5.65
CA ALA A 177 -5.01 4.88 -6.59
C ALA A 177 -5.62 5.15 -7.97
N ARG A 178 -5.80 6.43 -8.30
CA ARG A 178 -6.41 6.88 -9.55
C ARG A 178 -5.37 7.44 -10.50
N TYR A 179 -5.38 6.97 -11.74
CA TYR A 179 -4.48 7.44 -12.79
C TYR A 179 -5.20 8.35 -13.78
N THR A 180 -4.50 9.37 -14.25
CA THR A 180 -4.85 10.09 -15.48
C THR A 180 -3.64 10.16 -16.40
N PHE A 181 -3.92 10.16 -17.70
CA PHE A 181 -2.90 10.18 -18.76
C PHE A 181 -3.21 11.34 -19.69
N SER A 182 -2.20 12.11 -20.08
CA SER A 182 -2.34 13.16 -21.08
C SER A 182 -1.16 13.17 -22.05
N ASP A 183 -1.39 13.65 -23.26
CA ASP A 183 -0.33 13.88 -24.24
C ASP A 183 0.51 15.14 -23.92
N ALA A 184 1.52 15.40 -24.75
CA ALA A 184 2.39 16.57 -24.63
C ALA A 184 1.65 17.93 -24.79
N ALA A 185 0.44 17.94 -25.35
CA ALA A 185 -0.41 19.13 -25.44
C ALA A 185 -1.35 19.28 -24.21
N GLY A 186 -1.31 18.33 -23.27
CA GLY A 186 -2.18 18.28 -22.10
C GLY A 186 -3.57 17.73 -22.39
N GLN A 187 -3.80 17.14 -23.56
CA GLN A 187 -5.07 16.50 -23.89
C GLN A 187 -5.14 15.12 -23.22
N GLU A 188 -6.26 14.84 -22.55
CA GLU A 188 -6.48 13.56 -21.90
C GLU A 188 -6.46 12.40 -22.90
N ILE A 189 -5.74 11.34 -22.55
CA ILE A 189 -5.70 10.05 -23.24
C ILE A 189 -6.39 9.03 -22.34
N ILE A 190 -7.38 8.33 -22.89
CA ILE A 190 -8.06 7.23 -22.21
C ILE A 190 -7.46 5.92 -22.71
N PRO A 191 -6.91 5.06 -21.82
CA PRO A 191 -6.50 3.72 -22.22
C PRO A 191 -7.68 2.89 -22.73
N ASP A 192 -7.47 2.16 -23.83
CA ASP A 192 -8.44 1.22 -24.38
C ASP A 192 -8.63 0.01 -23.45
N VAL A 193 -7.54 -0.40 -22.78
CA VAL A 193 -7.53 -1.54 -21.87
C VAL A 193 -6.77 -1.19 -20.60
N VAL A 194 -7.35 -1.53 -19.45
CA VAL A 194 -6.73 -1.40 -18.14
C VAL A 194 -6.76 -2.77 -17.46
N ILE A 195 -5.59 -3.32 -17.15
CA ILE A 195 -5.43 -4.57 -16.39
C ILE A 195 -4.85 -4.19 -15.03
N ARG A 196 -5.59 -4.46 -13.95
CA ARG A 196 -5.14 -4.14 -12.58
C ARG A 196 -5.27 -5.34 -11.65
N LEU A 197 -4.20 -5.62 -10.92
CA LEU A 197 -4.15 -6.68 -9.91
C LEU A 197 -3.58 -6.13 -8.61
N PHE A 198 -4.39 -6.09 -7.54
CA PHE A 198 -3.88 -5.72 -6.21
C PHE A 198 -4.13 -6.84 -5.21
N LEU A 199 -3.06 -7.38 -4.62
CA LEU A 199 -3.13 -8.49 -3.67
C LEU A 199 -3.21 -7.96 -2.24
N VAL A 200 -4.10 -8.51 -1.43
CA VAL A 200 -4.04 -8.41 0.03
C VAL A 200 -3.66 -9.79 0.54
N ILE A 201 -2.52 -9.89 1.24
CA ILE A 201 -1.96 -11.14 1.73
C ILE A 201 -1.96 -11.08 3.25
N GLY A 202 -2.73 -11.98 3.89
CA GLY A 202 -2.91 -11.94 5.33
C GLY A 202 -3.05 -13.33 5.96
N PRO A 203 -3.31 -13.37 7.28
CA PRO A 203 -3.50 -14.62 8.01
C PRO A 203 -4.74 -15.37 7.51
N VAL A 204 -4.71 -16.70 7.60
CA VAL A 204 -5.88 -17.54 7.33
C VAL A 204 -6.89 -17.37 8.47
N PRO A 205 -8.14 -16.96 8.20
CA PRO A 205 -9.16 -16.84 9.25
C PRO A 205 -9.61 -18.23 9.75
N ASN A 206 -10.20 -18.26 10.95
CA ASN A 206 -10.76 -19.49 11.53
C ASN A 206 -12.03 -19.94 10.79
N ASP A 207 -12.81 -18.98 10.30
CA ASP A 207 -14.04 -19.24 9.56
C ASP A 207 -13.73 -19.45 8.06
N PRO A 208 -14.50 -20.30 7.35
CA PRO A 208 -14.34 -20.46 5.91
C PRO A 208 -14.53 -19.14 5.15
N VAL A 209 -13.65 -18.89 4.19
CA VAL A 209 -13.74 -17.74 3.27
C VAL A 209 -14.43 -18.14 1.97
N SER A 210 -15.16 -17.20 1.39
CA SER A 210 -15.73 -17.39 0.05
C SER A 210 -14.63 -17.31 -1.00
N GLU A 211 -14.70 -18.18 -2.01
CA GLU A 211 -13.82 -18.09 -3.18
C GLU A 211 -14.15 -16.84 -4.01
N GLN A 212 -13.12 -16.20 -4.57
CA GLN A 212 -13.29 -15.09 -5.49
C GLN A 212 -13.40 -15.58 -6.93
N LYS A 213 -14.39 -15.06 -7.65
CA LYS A 213 -14.43 -15.18 -9.11
C LYS A 213 -13.60 -14.07 -9.71
N LEU A 214 -12.52 -14.43 -10.39
CA LEU A 214 -11.72 -13.48 -11.14
C LEU A 214 -12.46 -13.06 -12.41
N PRO A 215 -12.30 -11.81 -12.86
CA PRO A 215 -12.84 -11.37 -14.14
C PRO A 215 -12.17 -12.12 -15.29
N VAL A 216 -12.84 -12.18 -16.44
CA VAL A 216 -12.24 -12.70 -17.67
C VAL A 216 -11.16 -11.71 -18.12
N PRO A 217 -9.95 -12.17 -18.48
CA PRO A 217 -8.89 -11.27 -18.88
C PRO A 217 -9.27 -10.55 -20.18
N PRO A 218 -9.07 -9.22 -20.26
CA PRO A 218 -9.38 -8.48 -21.47
C PRO A 218 -8.38 -8.82 -22.58
N ARG A 219 -8.83 -8.75 -23.84
CA ARG A 219 -7.91 -8.80 -24.98
C ARG A 219 -7.14 -7.48 -25.05
N ARG A 220 -5.81 -7.54 -25.09
CA ARG A 220 -4.95 -6.36 -25.26
C ARG A 220 -5.13 -5.78 -26.67
N THR A 221 -5.77 -4.63 -26.76
CA THR A 221 -5.99 -3.87 -28.00
C THR A 221 -5.86 -2.39 -27.72
N GLY A 222 -5.26 -1.63 -28.63
CA GLY A 222 -5.09 -0.20 -28.42
C GLY A 222 -4.07 0.12 -27.31
N PHE A 223 -4.18 1.31 -26.72
CA PHE A 223 -3.35 1.71 -25.59
C PHE A 223 -3.74 0.87 -24.36
N THR A 224 -2.82 0.01 -23.92
CA THR A 224 -3.01 -0.85 -22.75
C THR A 224 -2.18 -0.35 -21.57
N VAL A 225 -2.82 -0.21 -20.41
CA VAL A 225 -2.16 0.07 -19.13
C VAL A 225 -2.28 -1.16 -18.24
N VAL A 226 -1.16 -1.57 -17.64
CA VAL A 226 -1.13 -2.67 -16.69
C VAL A 226 -0.56 -2.20 -15.38
N GLU A 227 -1.24 -2.48 -14.28
CA GLU A 227 -0.71 -2.28 -12.95
C GLU A 227 -0.86 -3.55 -12.12
N TRP A 228 0.17 -3.86 -11.35
CA TRP A 228 -0.02 -4.77 -10.23
C TRP A 228 0.69 -4.26 -8.99
N GLY A 229 0.22 -4.68 -7.82
CA GLY A 229 0.82 -4.39 -6.52
C GLY A 229 0.18 -5.24 -5.43
N GLY A 230 0.45 -4.92 -4.17
CA GLY A 230 -0.26 -5.54 -3.07
C GLY A 230 0.05 -4.96 -1.71
N THR A 231 -0.39 -5.64 -0.65
CA THR A 231 -0.12 -5.30 0.74
C THR A 231 -0.09 -6.58 1.58
N GLU A 232 0.74 -6.58 2.61
CA GLU A 232 0.79 -7.65 3.61
C GLU A 232 0.12 -7.20 4.93
N LEU A 233 -0.61 -8.14 5.54
CA LEU A 233 -1.17 -8.04 6.90
C LEU A 233 -0.45 -8.98 7.87
#